data_AF-X1IYR8-F1
#
_entry.id   AF-X1IYR8-F1
#
_cell.length_a   1.000
_cell.length_b   1.000
_cell.length_c   1.000
_cell.angle_alpha   90.00
_cell.angle_beta   90.00
_cell.angle_gamma   90.00
#
_symmetry.space_group_name_H-M   'P 1'
#
loop_
_entity.id
_entity.type
_entity.pdbx_description
1 polymer ?
#
loop_
_entity_poly.entity_id
_entity_poly.type
_entity_poly.pdbx_seq_one_letter_code
_entity_poly.pdbx_strand_id
1 'polypeptide(L)'
;YNPDWIKIIQDSTNLDLQEIVRENQPSKIKKKEFSTMQWLIKESIERSGKIPDVIWDKGAMGKEPIIRLFAKTSKDMIEKLIKIVRVINNE
;
A
#
# COMPACT_ATOMS: atom_id res chain seq x y z
N TYR A 1 6.25 6.43 6.50
CA TYR A 1 5.14 6.92 5.66
C TYR A 1 5.22 8.43 5.63
N ASN A 2 5.25 9.02 4.44
CA ASN A 2 5.10 10.47 4.25
C ASN A 2 3.91 10.65 3.29
N PRO A 3 2.87 11.42 3.65
CA PRO A 3 1.73 11.68 2.76
C PRO A 3 2.15 12.35 1.44
N ASP A 4 3.20 13.17 1.43
CA ASP A 4 3.68 13.84 0.23
C ASP A 4 4.22 12.81 -0.79
N TRP A 5 4.92 11.78 -0.30
CA TRP A 5 5.41 10.69 -1.15
C TRP A 5 4.30 9.95 -1.88
N ILE A 6 3.15 9.75 -1.24
CA ILE A 6 1.99 9.12 -1.91
C ILE A 6 1.57 9.97 -3.11
N LYS A 7 1.42 11.28 -2.91
CA LYS A 7 1.00 12.20 -3.96
C LYS A 7 2.01 12.23 -5.11
N ILE A 8 3.30 12.37 -4.83
CA ILE A 8 4.35 12.36 -5.85
C ILE A 8 4.31 11.07 -6.67
N ILE A 9 4.19 9.92 -6.01
CA ILE A 9 4.18 8.62 -6.71
C ILE A 9 2.94 8.51 -7.60
N GLN A 10 1.77 8.96 -7.13
CA GLN A 10 0.53 8.99 -7.92
C GLN A 10 0.65 9.91 -9.14
N ASP A 11 1.25 11.09 -8.98
CA ASP A 11 1.32 12.12 -10.03
C ASP A 11 2.46 11.85 -11.03
N SER A 12 3.54 11.21 -10.60
CA SER A 12 4.81 11.12 -11.35
C SER A 12 5.15 9.71 -11.86
N THR A 13 4.36 8.69 -11.50
CA THR A 13 4.59 7.32 -11.94
C THR A 13 3.32 6.69 -12.51
N ASN A 14 3.49 5.57 -13.21
CA ASN A 14 2.37 4.76 -13.69
C ASN A 14 2.01 3.62 -12.71
N LEU A 15 2.44 3.70 -11.45
CA LEU A 15 2.17 2.68 -10.46
C LEU A 15 0.73 2.80 -9.95
N ASP A 16 0.08 1.66 -9.75
CA ASP A 16 -1.25 1.61 -9.19
C ASP A 16 -1.20 1.68 -7.67
N LEU A 17 -1.78 2.73 -7.09
CA LEU A 17 -1.74 3.06 -5.67
C LEU A 17 -3.15 3.01 -5.07
N GLN A 18 -3.31 2.28 -3.97
CA GLN A 18 -4.59 2.15 -3.28
C GLN A 18 -4.48 2.48 -1.79
N GLU A 19 -5.32 3.40 -1.32
CA GLU A 19 -5.51 3.66 0.10
C GLU A 19 -6.44 2.62 0.73
N ILE A 20 -6.04 2.11 1.90
CA ILE A 20 -6.88 1.28 2.74
C ILE A 20 -7.03 1.93 4.12
N VAL A 21 -8.27 2.20 4.50
CA VAL A 21 -8.63 2.79 5.80
C VAL A 21 -8.68 1.67 6.84
N ARG A 22 -7.71 1.63 7.75
CA ARG A 22 -7.56 0.57 8.77
C ARG A 22 -8.73 0.52 9.75
N GLU A 23 -9.41 1.63 9.96
CA GLU A 23 -10.60 1.73 10.79
C GLU A 23 -11.72 0.83 10.27
N ASN A 24 -11.83 0.69 8.94
CA ASN A 24 -12.84 -0.13 8.28
C ASN A 24 -12.61 -1.64 8.45
N GLN A 25 -11.42 -2.04 8.90
CA GLN A 25 -11.14 -3.45 9.15
C GLN A 25 -12.08 -3.98 10.25
N PRO A 26 -12.86 -5.05 9.98
CA PRO A 26 -13.80 -5.61 10.94
C PRO A 26 -13.12 -6.01 12.25
N SER A 27 -13.75 -5.69 13.38
CA SER A 27 -13.22 -5.97 14.72
C SER A 27 -12.93 -7.46 14.97
N LYS A 28 -13.72 -8.36 14.38
CA LYS A 28 -13.51 -9.81 14.40
C LYS A 28 -12.19 -10.22 13.72
N ILE A 29 -11.80 -9.51 12.65
CA ILE A 29 -10.53 -9.74 11.94
C ILE A 29 -9.39 -9.14 12.76
N LYS A 30 -9.52 -7.90 13.27
CA LYS A 30 -8.50 -7.24 14.10
C LYS A 30 -7.98 -8.09 15.28
N LYS A 31 -8.86 -8.92 15.88
CA LYS A 31 -8.53 -9.79 17.03
C LYS A 31 -7.82 -11.09 16.65
N LYS A 32 -7.83 -11.48 15.37
CA LYS A 32 -7.16 -12.69 14.87
C LYS A 32 -5.75 -12.31 14.43
N GLU A 33 -4.74 -12.99 14.95
CA GLU A 33 -3.36 -12.80 14.50
C GLU A 33 -3.20 -13.06 12.99
N PHE A 34 -2.25 -12.37 12.36
CA PHE A 34 -1.89 -12.48 10.93
C PHE A 34 -3.01 -12.14 9.91
N SER A 35 -4.18 -11.71 10.37
CA SER A 35 -5.37 -11.52 9.52
C SER A 35 -5.40 -10.19 8.75
N THR A 36 -4.55 -9.22 9.11
CA THR A 36 -4.63 -7.87 8.54
C THR A 36 -4.09 -7.81 7.11
N MET A 37 -3.01 -8.53 6.81
CA MET A 37 -2.50 -8.63 5.45
C MET A 37 -3.49 -9.35 4.52
N GLN A 38 -4.14 -10.40 5.02
CA GLN A 38 -5.17 -11.13 4.28
C GLN A 38 -6.37 -10.24 3.98
N TRP A 39 -6.82 -9.46 4.97
CA TRP A 39 -7.90 -8.50 4.77
C TRP A 39 -7.52 -7.39 3.80
N LEU A 40 -6.32 -6.81 3.91
CA LEU A 40 -5.80 -5.78 2.99
C LEU A 40 -5.84 -6.26 1.53
N ILE A 41 -5.34 -7.47 1.27
CA ILE A 41 -5.33 -8.06 -0.08
C ILE A 41 -6.76 -8.29 -0.57
N LYS A 42 -7.62 -8.86 0.29
CA LYS A 42 -9.02 -9.13 -0.06
C LYS A 42 -9.79 -7.85 -0.40
N GLU A 43 -9.71 -6.84 0.46
CA GLU A 43 -10.35 -5.53 0.27
C GLU A 43 -9.86 -4.86 -1.03
N SER A 44 -8.57 -4.99 -1.34
CA SER A 44 -7.99 -4.43 -2.58
C SER A 44 -8.56 -5.12 -3.82
N ILE A 45 -8.65 -6.46 -3.80
CA ILE A 45 -9.25 -7.23 -4.89
C ILE A 45 -10.74 -6.90 -5.04
N GLU A 46 -11.48 -6.77 -3.94
CA GLU A 46 -12.91 -6.45 -3.97
C GLU A 46 -13.20 -5.05 -4.56
N ARG A 47 -12.31 -4.08 -4.32
CA ARG A 47 -12.46 -2.71 -4.84
C ARG A 47 -11.98 -2.54 -6.28
N SER A 48 -10.87 -3.21 -6.64
CA SER A 48 -10.08 -2.89 -7.83
C SER A 48 -10.01 -4.04 -8.84
N GLY A 49 -10.50 -5.23 -8.47
CA GLY A 49 -10.39 -6.46 -9.27
C GLY A 49 -8.97 -7.05 -9.35
N LYS A 50 -7.99 -6.43 -8.68
CA LYS A 50 -6.58 -6.83 -8.70
C LYS A 50 -5.86 -6.37 -7.43
N ILE A 51 -4.67 -6.90 -7.21
CA ILE A 51 -3.74 -6.36 -6.21
C ILE A 51 -2.99 -5.19 -6.87
N PRO A 52 -3.05 -3.96 -6.32
CA PRO A 52 -2.35 -2.81 -6.85
C PRO A 52 -0.83 -2.93 -6.62
N ASP A 53 -0.04 -2.09 -7.27
CA ASP A 53 1.41 -2.08 -7.07
C ASP A 53 1.76 -1.61 -5.65
N VAL A 54 1.01 -0.65 -5.11
CA VAL A 54 1.21 -0.12 -3.76
C VAL A 54 -0.11 -0.08 -3.00
N ILE A 55 -0.10 -0.63 -1.79
CA ILE A 55 -1.18 -0.43 -0.81
C ILE A 55 -0.64 0.38 0.35
N TRP A 56 -1.31 1.47 0.68
CA TRP A 56 -0.93 2.33 1.80
C TRP A 56 -2.08 2.56 2.77
N ASP A 57 -1.73 2.85 4.02
CA ASP A 57 -2.68 3.20 5.06
C ASP A 57 -2.12 4.31 5.98
N LYS A 58 -3.01 5.15 6.51
CA LYS A 58 -2.69 6.22 7.46
C LYS A 58 -2.46 5.72 8.90
N GLY A 59 -2.30 4.41 9.10
CA GLY A 59 -2.25 3.80 10.41
C GLY A 59 -3.63 3.69 11.05
N ALA A 60 -3.64 3.41 12.34
CA ALA A 60 -4.82 3.44 13.21
C ALA A 60 -4.36 3.67 14.65
N MET A 61 -5.30 3.73 15.60
CA MET A 61 -4.96 3.80 17.02
C MET A 61 -4.01 2.65 17.42
N GLY A 62 -2.79 3.00 17.86
CA GLY A 62 -1.75 2.04 18.22
C GLY A 62 -1.13 1.27 17.05
N LYS A 63 -1.31 1.72 15.80
CA LYS A 63 -0.74 1.12 14.59
C LYS A 63 -0.09 2.20 13.72
N GLU A 64 1.17 1.99 13.37
CA GLU A 64 1.90 2.92 12.51
C GLU A 64 1.35 2.92 11.07
N PRO A 65 1.40 4.07 10.38
CA PRO A 65 1.10 4.15 8.95
C PRO A 65 2.14 3.42 8.10
N ILE A 66 1.69 2.68 7.09
CA ILE A 66 2.55 1.80 6.28
C ILE A 66 2.25 1.94 4.78
N ILE A 67 3.31 1.95 3.97
CA ILE A 67 3.27 1.79 2.51
C ILE A 67 3.82 0.40 2.17
N ARG A 68 3.09 -0.37 1.36
CA ARG A 68 3.45 -1.75 0.97
C ARG A 68 3.59 -1.83 -0.54
N LEU A 69 4.74 -2.30 -1.01
CA LEU A 69 5.01 -2.54 -2.44
C LEU A 69 4.77 -4.01 -2.77
N PHE A 70 3.94 -4.26 -3.79
CA PHE A 70 3.62 -5.58 -4.32
C PHE A 70 4.19 -5.75 -5.73
N ALA A 71 4.69 -6.94 -6.00
CA ALA A 71 5.32 -7.29 -7.26
C ALA A 71 5.16 -8.78 -7.53
N LYS A 72 5.18 -9.16 -8.81
CA LYS A 72 5.10 -10.57 -9.22
C LYS A 72 6.41 -11.33 -9.03
N THR A 73 7.53 -10.60 -9.08
CA THR A 73 8.88 -11.14 -8.95
C THR A 73 9.77 -10.16 -8.21
N SER A 74 10.91 -10.62 -7.69
CA SER A 74 11.90 -9.74 -7.06
C SER A 74 12.46 -8.70 -8.03
N LYS A 75 12.59 -9.04 -9.32
CA LYS A 75 13.03 -8.10 -10.35
C LYS A 75 12.02 -6.95 -10.54
N ASP A 76 10.74 -7.29 -10.69
CA ASP A 76 9.64 -6.31 -10.78
C ASP A 76 9.59 -5.41 -9.53
N MET A 77 9.82 -5.98 -8.35
CA MET A 77 9.89 -5.23 -7.10
C MET A 77 11.01 -4.18 -7.12
N ILE A 78 12.22 -4.57 -7.52
CA ILE A 78 13.37 -3.67 -7.59
C ILE A 78 13.12 -2.57 -8.62
N GLU A 79 12.58 -2.90 -9.80
CA GLU A 79 12.26 -1.93 -10.85
C GLU A 79 11.24 -0.88 -10.38
N LYS A 80 10.17 -1.31 -9.71
CA LYS A 80 9.18 -0.41 -9.11
C LYS A 80 9.78 0.45 -7.99
N LEU A 81 10.60 -0.15 -7.14
CA LEU A 81 11.26 0.57 -6.05
C LEU A 81 12.20 1.66 -6.58
N ILE A 82 12.98 1.37 -7.63
CA ILE A 82 13.84 2.37 -8.29
C ILE A 82 13.01 3.55 -8.84
N LYS A 83 11.85 3.27 -9.47
CA LYS A 83 10.95 4.34 -9.93
C LYS A 83 10.47 5.23 -8.77
N ILE A 84 10.05 4.62 -7.66
CA ILE A 84 9.60 5.33 -6.45
C ILE A 84 10.72 6.20 -5.88
N VAL A 85 11.92 5.64 -5.70
CA VAL A 85 13.07 6.38 -5.12
C VAL A 85 13.47 7.56 -6.01
N ARG A 86 13.43 7.39 -7.35
CA ARG A 86 13.76 8.48 -8.29
C ARG A 86 12.83 9.68 -8.16
N VAL A 87 11.52 9.45 -8.01
CA VAL A 87 10.57 10.56 -7.92
C VAL A 87 10.58 11.22 -6.54
N ILE A 88 10.85 10.45 -5.47
CA ILE A 88 10.97 10.99 -4.11
C ILE A 88 12.27 11.80 -3.92
N ASN A 89 13.39 11.37 -4.50
CA ASN A 89 14.67 12.07 -4.36
C ASN A 89 14.81 13.31 -5.25
N ASN A 90 13.86 13.56 -6.14
CA ASN A 90 13.82 14.75 -6.98
C ASN A 90 13.00 15.90 -6.35
N GLU A 91 12.52 15.71 -5.12
CA GLU A 91 12.05 16.79 -4.21
C GLU A 91 13.19 17.32 -3.36
#